data_AF-A0A5F1YAY5-F1
#
_entry.id   AF-A0A5F1YAY5-F1
#
_cell.length_a   1.000
_cell.length_b   1.000
_cell.length_c   1.000
_cell.angle_alpha   90.00
_cell.angle_beta   90.00
_cell.angle_gamma   90.00
#
_symmetry.space_group_name_H-M   'P 1'
#
loop_
_entity.id
_entity.type
_entity.pdbx_description
1 polymer ?
#
loop_
_entity_poly.entity_id
_entity_poly.type
_entity_poly.pdbx_seq_one_letter_code
_entity_poly.pdbx_strand_id
1 'polypeptide(L)'
;MKIVSFYKYSLLIFLSASVFSCAEAKRFSLDGPGGALITIAQDVGESYSIPSFRFGGNVRGLISGTVALRLNEEVLPVSANGSFQFTGSLFQNQNYSLSIQSSANDHVCRIFSGQVENPAGTTATDVLDLEVYCVTVLINSKTVADPISVKEDGTALNLNIALSGPIDSTDSVAHVGLSTTATINHFNPGPDTYDMNFANPDSVSVTATDAVPTAVTDYYDRTFTLNVTVAPIGLSLPFTIKLVDNDKMIREVVRISGGNLQYGGAAFGIQGADSSCNSSASFFSKALVGAPGRIPGSPDWPIAKNTNYYYYGTNVLVGTSDNNGVLSFSTLYGSTGVSAVDLWSGFNSDWSLNASNCNDWTNNMSGFGLAGDGVSNIPCTTGTRYILCIQQ
;
A
#
# COMPACT_ATOMS: atom_id res chain seq x y z
N MET A 1 33.17 -28.12 -89.48
CA MET A 1 32.50 -26.82 -89.18
C MET A 1 33.60 -25.77 -89.00
N LYS A 2 33.97 -25.08 -90.09
CA LYS A 2 33.73 -23.64 -90.43
C LYS A 2 34.52 -22.63 -89.56
N ILE A 3 35.62 -22.07 -90.10
CA ILE A 3 35.87 -20.67 -90.60
C ILE A 3 36.35 -19.73 -89.45
N VAL A 4 37.62 -19.27 -89.31
CA VAL A 4 38.56 -18.41 -90.10
C VAL A 4 38.51 -16.91 -89.72
N SER A 5 39.68 -16.35 -89.33
CA SER A 5 40.22 -14.97 -89.50
C SER A 5 39.51 -13.74 -88.91
N PHE A 6 40.07 -12.53 -88.74
CA PHE A 6 41.41 -11.91 -88.57
C PHE A 6 41.14 -10.38 -88.60
N TYR A 7 41.96 -9.55 -87.91
CA TYR A 7 42.18 -8.10 -88.12
C TYR A 7 40.99 -7.14 -87.84
N LYS A 8 41.15 -5.86 -87.43
CA LYS A 8 42.12 -4.84 -87.83
C LYS A 8 42.05 -3.60 -86.89
N TYR A 9 43.19 -2.90 -86.81
CA TYR A 9 43.42 -1.53 -86.34
C TYR A 9 42.32 -0.49 -86.68
N SER A 10 42.12 0.53 -85.82
CA SER A 10 42.41 1.95 -86.15
C SER A 10 42.17 2.95 -85.00
N LEU A 11 43.07 3.92 -85.00
CA LEU A 11 43.32 5.08 -84.14
C LEU A 11 42.35 6.25 -84.44
N LEU A 12 41.95 7.04 -83.43
CA LEU A 12 41.54 8.48 -83.49
C LEU A 12 41.14 8.93 -82.06
N ILE A 13 42.03 9.54 -81.26
CA ILE A 13 42.29 11.00 -81.10
C ILE A 13 41.04 11.87 -81.24
N PHE A 14 40.54 12.40 -80.11
CA PHE A 14 40.18 13.82 -79.97
C PHE A 14 40.31 14.30 -78.51
N LEU A 15 40.68 15.57 -78.42
CA LEU A 15 41.30 16.32 -77.34
C LEU A 15 40.24 17.20 -76.64
N SER A 16 40.24 17.24 -75.30
CA SER A 16 39.77 18.36 -74.46
C SER A 16 40.21 18.07 -73.01
N ALA A 17 41.32 18.61 -72.48
CA ALA A 17 41.48 19.96 -71.90
C ALA A 17 40.22 20.38 -71.11
N SER A 18 40.21 20.73 -69.83
CA SER A 18 41.18 21.11 -68.78
C SER A 18 40.29 21.32 -67.53
N VAL A 19 40.69 21.11 -66.26
CA VAL A 19 41.50 22.06 -65.49
C VAL A 19 41.94 21.45 -64.14
N PHE A 20 43.25 21.55 -63.91
CA PHE A 20 43.97 21.85 -62.66
C PHE A 20 43.47 21.30 -61.32
N SER A 21 44.26 20.40 -60.74
CA SER A 21 45.09 20.84 -59.61
C SER A 21 46.46 20.18 -59.72
N CYS A 22 47.44 21.00 -60.13
CA CYS A 22 48.84 20.68 -59.95
C CYS A 22 49.10 20.57 -58.45
N ALA A 23 49.70 19.46 -58.01
CA ALA A 23 50.41 19.46 -56.75
C ALA A 23 51.50 20.53 -56.84
N GLU A 24 51.26 21.65 -56.18
CA GLU A 24 52.21 22.73 -56.04
C GLU A 24 53.29 22.25 -55.06
N ALA A 25 54.22 21.44 -55.55
CA ALA A 25 55.49 21.28 -54.89
C ALA A 25 56.22 22.63 -55.05
N LYS A 26 55.99 23.55 -54.11
CA LYS A 26 56.83 24.72 -53.94
C LYS A 26 58.23 24.24 -53.59
N ARG A 27 59.03 23.98 -54.63
CA ARG A 27 60.48 23.91 -54.49
C ARG A 27 60.95 25.33 -54.19
N PHE A 28 61.21 25.59 -52.93
CA PHE A 28 61.94 26.78 -52.52
C PHE A 28 63.40 26.56 -52.93
N SER A 29 63.83 27.15 -54.05
CA SER A 29 65.24 27.20 -54.44
C SER A 29 65.88 28.39 -53.74
N LEU A 30 66.75 28.12 -52.76
CA LEU A 30 67.67 29.09 -52.19
C LEU A 30 69.01 28.90 -52.91
N ASP A 31 69.20 29.58 -54.03
CA ASP A 31 70.53 29.75 -54.61
C ASP A 31 71.27 30.81 -53.79
N GLY A 32 71.95 30.35 -52.73
CA GLY A 32 72.87 31.14 -51.91
C GLY A 32 74.14 30.33 -51.64
N PRO A 33 75.34 30.93 -51.72
CA PRO A 33 76.60 30.19 -51.64
C PRO A 33 76.89 29.81 -50.18
N GLY A 34 76.50 28.59 -49.80
CA GLY A 34 76.80 28.03 -48.49
C GLY A 34 75.99 26.77 -48.26
N GLY A 35 76.60 25.60 -48.46
CA GLY A 35 75.95 24.31 -48.30
C GLY A 35 75.41 24.08 -46.89
N ALA A 36 74.09 24.01 -46.75
CA ALA A 36 73.41 23.36 -45.65
C ALA A 36 72.09 22.75 -46.17
N LEU A 37 72.01 21.42 -46.18
CA LEU A 37 70.77 20.67 -46.41
C LEU A 37 69.91 20.80 -45.15
N ILE A 38 68.91 21.66 -45.16
CA ILE A 38 67.84 21.64 -44.14
C ILE A 38 66.74 20.72 -44.68
N THR A 39 66.61 19.53 -44.10
CA THR A 39 65.43 18.69 -44.31
C THR A 39 64.31 19.29 -43.44
N ILE A 40 63.27 19.81 -44.07
CA ILE A 40 62.01 20.08 -43.38
C ILE A 40 61.20 18.79 -43.44
N ALA A 41 61.22 18.05 -42.33
CA ALA A 41 60.22 17.01 -42.12
C ALA A 41 58.86 17.70 -42.00
N GLN A 42 58.03 17.62 -43.05
CA GLN A 42 56.60 17.79 -42.88
C GLN A 42 56.14 16.58 -42.07
N ASP A 43 55.92 16.79 -40.78
CA ASP A 43 55.12 15.87 -39.98
C ASP A 43 53.70 15.92 -40.55
N VAL A 44 53.40 14.97 -41.44
CA VAL A 44 52.01 14.64 -41.78
C VAL A 44 51.49 13.93 -40.55
N GLY A 45 51.04 14.70 -39.56
CA GLY A 45 50.32 14.17 -38.43
C GLY A 45 49.06 13.50 -38.96
N GLU A 46 49.11 12.20 -39.21
CA GLU A 46 47.91 11.39 -39.39
C GLU A 46 47.14 11.48 -38.07
N SER A 47 46.09 12.32 -38.05
CA SER A 47 45.17 12.38 -36.94
C SER A 47 44.38 11.07 -36.91
N TYR A 48 44.94 10.07 -36.22
CA TYR A 48 44.26 8.81 -35.96
C TYR A 48 43.12 9.09 -34.97
N SER A 49 41.91 9.27 -35.48
CA SER A 49 40.73 9.37 -34.62
C SER A 49 40.43 7.97 -34.07
N ILE A 50 40.69 7.75 -32.78
CA ILE A 50 40.28 6.52 -32.11
C ILE A 50 38.75 6.56 -31.99
N PRO A 51 38.02 5.56 -32.51
CA PRO A 51 36.56 5.51 -32.35
C PRO A 51 36.16 5.52 -30.88
N SER A 52 35.07 6.23 -30.55
CA SER A 52 34.41 6.13 -29.25
C SER A 52 33.02 5.51 -29.41
N PHE A 53 32.60 4.82 -28.36
CA PHE A 53 31.37 4.03 -28.34
C PHE A 53 30.44 4.47 -27.23
N ARG A 54 29.14 4.47 -27.54
CA ARG A 54 28.05 4.96 -26.68
C ARG A 54 27.36 3.81 -25.97
N PHE A 55 26.76 4.13 -24.83
CA PHE A 55 26.04 3.18 -23.97
C PHE A 55 24.64 3.68 -23.69
N GLY A 56 23.62 2.86 -23.92
CA GLY A 56 22.23 3.24 -23.73
C GLY A 56 21.28 2.06 -23.81
N GLY A 57 20.01 2.32 -23.55
CA GLY A 57 19.02 1.26 -23.43
C GLY A 57 17.65 1.77 -23.04
N ASN A 58 16.84 0.89 -22.44
CA ASN A 58 15.51 1.21 -21.93
C ASN A 58 15.31 0.73 -20.48
N VAL A 59 14.62 1.53 -19.68
CA VAL A 59 14.12 1.17 -18.34
C VAL A 59 12.66 0.74 -18.43
N ARG A 60 12.30 -0.34 -17.74
CA ARG A 60 10.94 -0.89 -17.63
C ARG A 60 10.60 -1.22 -16.16
N GLY A 61 9.32 -1.08 -15.80
CA GLY A 61 8.77 -1.51 -14.51
C GLY A 61 9.07 -0.62 -13.31
N LEU A 62 9.73 0.53 -13.50
CA LEU A 62 9.90 1.56 -12.48
C LEU A 62 8.56 2.29 -12.26
N ILE A 63 7.97 2.17 -11.08
CA ILE A 63 6.69 2.79 -10.74
C ILE A 63 6.87 4.16 -10.08
N SER A 64 7.90 4.31 -9.25
CA SER A 64 8.22 5.56 -8.56
C SER A 64 9.70 5.65 -8.18
N GLY A 65 10.16 6.86 -7.89
CA GLY A 65 11.55 7.11 -7.46
C GLY A 65 12.56 7.17 -8.61
N THR A 66 13.83 6.93 -8.29
CA THR A 66 14.96 7.05 -9.22
C THR A 66 15.86 5.84 -9.09
N VAL A 67 16.22 5.23 -10.23
CA VAL A 67 17.28 4.23 -10.32
C VAL A 67 18.56 4.90 -10.80
N ALA A 68 19.69 4.61 -10.16
CA ALA A 68 21.01 5.08 -10.59
C ALA A 68 21.73 3.97 -11.33
N LEU A 69 21.94 4.16 -12.63
CA LEU A 69 22.72 3.27 -13.48
C LEU A 69 24.19 3.69 -13.42
N ARG A 70 25.11 2.74 -13.50
CA ARG A 70 26.55 3.00 -13.44
C ARG A 70 27.27 2.39 -14.62
N LEU A 71 28.08 3.19 -15.30
CA LEU A 71 29.04 2.80 -16.33
C LEU A 71 30.43 3.19 -15.85
N ASN A 72 31.24 2.21 -15.43
CA ASN A 72 32.51 2.47 -14.76
C ASN A 72 32.31 3.45 -13.58
N GLU A 73 32.76 4.70 -13.69
CA GLU A 73 32.59 5.73 -12.65
C GLU A 73 31.49 6.75 -12.94
N GLU A 74 30.91 6.72 -14.15
CA GLU A 74 29.78 7.57 -14.51
C GLU A 74 28.50 7.02 -13.90
N VAL A 75 27.71 7.91 -13.29
CA VAL A 75 26.42 7.60 -12.68
C VAL A 75 25.32 8.36 -13.42
N LEU A 76 24.33 7.63 -13.91
CA LEU A 76 23.18 8.16 -14.63
C LEU A 76 21.89 7.90 -13.82
N PRO A 77 21.30 8.93 -13.18
CA PRO A 77 19.99 8.79 -12.56
C PRO A 77 18.88 8.76 -13.61
N VAL A 78 17.95 7.81 -13.49
CA VAL A 78 16.76 7.65 -14.34
C VAL A 78 15.52 7.55 -13.45
N SER A 79 14.54 8.42 -13.69
CA SER A 79 13.34 8.56 -12.84
C SER A 79 12.03 8.16 -13.54
N ALA A 80 12.11 7.63 -14.77
CA ALA A 80 10.96 7.19 -15.54
C ALA A 80 11.31 6.03 -16.46
N ASN A 81 10.31 5.23 -16.81
CA ASN A 81 10.43 4.21 -17.86
C ASN A 81 10.68 4.87 -19.21
N GLY A 82 11.40 4.16 -20.09
CA GLY A 82 11.75 4.64 -21.42
C GLY A 82 13.25 4.62 -21.69
N SER A 83 13.67 5.29 -22.76
CA SER A 83 15.06 5.25 -23.20
C SER A 83 15.99 6.05 -22.29
N PHE A 84 17.22 5.56 -22.14
CA PHE A 84 18.31 6.26 -21.47
C PHE A 84 19.60 6.12 -22.28
N GLN A 85 20.54 7.04 -22.07
CA GLN A 85 21.88 6.99 -22.65
C GLN A 85 22.86 7.67 -21.69
N PHE A 86 24.00 7.03 -21.45
CA PHE A 86 25.12 7.63 -20.73
C PHE A 86 25.71 8.79 -21.55
N THR A 87 26.16 9.81 -20.86
CA THR A 87 26.78 10.98 -21.50
C THR A 87 28.23 10.67 -21.90
N GLY A 88 28.91 9.83 -21.12
CA GLY A 88 30.24 9.33 -21.43
C GLY A 88 30.23 8.36 -22.61
N SER A 89 31.29 8.45 -23.40
CA SER A 89 31.65 7.43 -24.39
C SER A 89 33.01 6.86 -24.04
N LEU A 90 33.23 5.60 -24.39
CA LEU A 90 34.51 4.93 -24.15
C LEU A 90 35.21 4.68 -25.47
N PHE A 91 36.51 5.00 -25.53
CA PHE A 91 37.34 4.73 -26.70
C PHE A 91 37.47 3.23 -26.95
N GLN A 92 37.78 2.84 -28.19
CA GLN A 92 38.05 1.46 -28.57
C GLN A 92 39.05 0.75 -27.63
N ASN A 93 38.78 -0.52 -27.32
CA ASN A 93 39.56 -1.40 -26.44
C ASN A 93 39.64 -0.95 -24.97
N GLN A 94 38.80 -0.02 -24.53
CA GLN A 94 38.65 0.32 -23.11
C GLN A 94 37.73 -0.68 -22.42
N ASN A 95 38.03 -0.98 -21.16
CA ASN A 95 37.15 -1.82 -20.35
C ASN A 95 35.92 -1.03 -19.92
N TYR A 96 34.78 -1.71 -19.92
CA TYR A 96 33.54 -1.22 -19.35
C TYR A 96 32.94 -2.24 -18.38
N SER A 97 32.27 -1.72 -17.37
CA SER A 97 31.44 -2.47 -16.43
C SER A 97 30.15 -1.69 -16.20
N LEU A 98 29.03 -2.35 -16.42
CA LEU A 98 27.70 -1.79 -16.17
C LEU A 98 27.10 -2.41 -14.92
N SER A 99 26.42 -1.60 -14.11
CA SER A 99 25.74 -2.07 -12.90
C SER A 99 24.61 -1.13 -12.49
N ILE A 100 23.73 -1.61 -11.62
CA ILE A 100 22.82 -0.75 -10.86
C ILE A 100 23.55 -0.28 -9.61
N GLN A 101 23.75 1.04 -9.47
CA GLN A 101 24.36 1.62 -8.28
C GLN A 101 23.37 1.70 -7.11
N SER A 102 22.13 2.08 -7.40
CA SER A 102 21.05 2.11 -6.41
C SER A 102 19.70 2.01 -7.09
N SER A 103 18.78 1.24 -6.49
CA SER A 103 17.38 1.18 -6.93
C SER A 103 16.54 2.21 -6.19
N ALA A 104 15.38 2.56 -6.74
CA ALA A 104 14.38 3.32 -6.00
C ALA A 104 13.90 2.54 -4.77
N ASN A 105 13.39 3.24 -3.76
CA ASN A 105 12.76 2.58 -2.60
C ASN A 105 11.70 1.59 -3.08
N ASP A 106 11.61 0.45 -2.41
CA ASP A 106 10.65 -0.61 -2.69
C ASP A 106 10.77 -1.26 -4.08
N HIS A 107 11.85 -0.96 -4.82
CA HIS A 107 12.16 -1.56 -6.11
C HIS A 107 13.47 -2.33 -6.05
N VAL A 108 13.55 -3.41 -6.82
CA VAL A 108 14.82 -4.03 -7.21
C VAL A 108 14.98 -3.82 -8.71
N CYS A 109 16.07 -3.20 -9.11
CA CYS A 109 16.42 -3.02 -10.52
C CYS A 109 17.65 -3.84 -10.89
N ARG A 110 17.70 -4.34 -12.13
CA ARG A 110 18.81 -5.09 -12.72
C ARG A 110 19.07 -4.62 -14.14
N ILE A 111 20.32 -4.62 -14.56
CA ILE A 111 20.73 -4.19 -15.91
C ILE A 111 21.28 -5.39 -16.70
N PHE A 112 20.81 -5.53 -17.94
CA PHE A 112 21.15 -6.62 -18.83
C PHE A 112 21.62 -6.12 -20.20
N SER A 113 22.45 -6.94 -20.84
CA SER A 113 22.62 -6.96 -22.30
C SER A 113 22.30 -8.37 -22.77
N GLY A 114 21.19 -8.54 -23.49
CA GLY A 114 20.61 -9.85 -23.76
C GLY A 114 20.30 -10.60 -22.46
N GLN A 115 21.05 -11.67 -22.19
CA GLN A 115 20.87 -12.55 -21.03
C GLN A 115 21.93 -12.34 -19.92
N VAL A 116 22.86 -11.41 -20.12
CA VAL A 116 23.97 -11.18 -19.20
C VAL A 116 23.62 -10.03 -18.27
N GLU A 117 23.44 -10.34 -16.98
CA GLU A 117 23.29 -9.34 -15.91
C GLU A 117 24.64 -8.67 -15.63
N ASN A 118 24.63 -7.36 -15.37
CA ASN A 118 25.82 -6.53 -15.11
C ASN A 118 26.91 -6.72 -16.18
N PRO A 119 26.60 -6.44 -17.45
CA PRO A 119 27.50 -6.71 -18.56
C PRO A 119 28.81 -5.93 -18.42
N ALA A 120 29.91 -6.61 -18.71
CA ALA A 120 31.26 -6.05 -18.70
C ALA A 120 32.06 -6.60 -19.88
N GLY A 121 33.05 -5.84 -20.35
CA GLY A 121 33.88 -6.25 -21.47
C GLY A 121 34.79 -5.13 -21.99
N THR A 122 35.25 -5.29 -23.22
CA THR A 122 36.04 -4.28 -23.95
C THR A 122 35.19 -3.65 -25.05
N THR A 123 35.31 -2.34 -25.22
CA THR A 123 34.57 -1.59 -26.24
C THR A 123 35.05 -1.89 -27.67
N ALA A 124 34.14 -2.37 -28.50
CA ALA A 124 34.37 -2.59 -29.93
C ALA A 124 33.26 -1.99 -30.81
N THR A 125 32.08 -1.79 -30.24
CA THR A 125 30.88 -1.22 -30.89
C THR A 125 30.07 -0.44 -29.85
N ASP A 126 29.11 0.36 -30.33
CA ASP A 126 28.05 0.94 -29.49
C ASP A 126 27.27 -0.19 -28.78
N VAL A 127 26.86 0.04 -27.53
CA VAL A 127 26.01 -0.84 -26.73
C VAL A 127 24.73 -0.09 -26.39
N LEU A 128 23.73 -0.14 -27.27
CA LEU A 128 22.50 0.67 -27.19
C LEU A 128 21.24 -0.17 -26.90
N ASP A 129 21.42 -1.46 -26.66
CA ASP A 129 20.41 -2.47 -26.43
C ASP A 129 20.35 -2.90 -24.95
N LEU A 130 20.79 -2.05 -24.03
CA LEU A 130 20.70 -2.34 -22.60
C LEU A 130 19.25 -2.38 -22.16
N GLU A 131 18.92 -3.36 -21.33
CA GLU A 131 17.59 -3.49 -20.73
C GLU A 131 17.71 -3.40 -19.21
N VAL A 132 17.05 -2.41 -18.64
CA VAL A 132 16.93 -2.25 -17.19
C VAL A 132 15.54 -2.66 -16.78
N TYR A 133 15.46 -3.73 -16.01
CA TYR A 133 14.23 -4.24 -15.43
C TYR A 133 14.18 -3.82 -13.97
N CYS A 134 13.20 -2.98 -13.64
CA CYS A 134 12.86 -2.62 -12.27
C CYS A 134 11.56 -3.31 -11.90
N VAL A 135 11.53 -3.90 -10.71
CA VAL A 135 10.35 -4.60 -10.21
C VAL A 135 10.04 -4.16 -8.79
N THR A 136 8.77 -3.93 -8.52
CA THR A 136 8.20 -3.76 -7.18
C THR A 136 6.99 -4.68 -7.01
N VAL A 137 6.53 -4.85 -5.77
CA VAL A 137 5.31 -5.58 -5.46
C VAL A 137 4.11 -4.63 -5.53
N LEU A 138 3.06 -5.10 -6.19
CA LEU A 138 1.74 -4.49 -6.20
C LEU A 138 0.80 -5.35 -5.36
N ILE A 139 0.09 -4.71 -4.42
CA ILE A 139 -0.99 -5.37 -3.67
C ILE A 139 -2.29 -4.69 -4.09
N ASN A 140 -3.25 -5.49 -4.56
CA ASN A 140 -4.50 -5.01 -5.16
C ASN A 140 -4.25 -3.95 -6.26
N SER A 141 -3.24 -4.22 -7.09
CA SER A 141 -2.80 -3.37 -8.22
C SER A 141 -2.26 -1.99 -7.83
N LYS A 142 -1.83 -1.79 -6.58
CA LYS A 142 -1.25 -0.53 -6.10
C LYS A 142 0.06 -0.76 -5.35
N THR A 143 0.96 0.23 -5.42
CA THR A 143 2.06 0.38 -4.46
C THR A 143 1.44 0.76 -3.13
N VAL A 144 1.65 -0.04 -2.08
CA VAL A 144 0.92 0.13 -0.82
C VAL A 144 1.47 1.32 -0.04
N ALA A 145 0.63 2.30 0.24
CA ALA A 145 0.95 3.45 1.11
C ALA A 145 0.13 3.45 2.41
N ASP A 146 -1.06 2.84 2.39
CA ASP A 146 -2.04 2.84 3.47
C ASP A 146 -2.33 1.42 3.98
N PRO A 147 -2.80 1.28 5.23
CA PRO A 147 -3.23 -0.01 5.74
C PRO A 147 -4.41 -0.56 4.95
N ILE A 148 -4.34 -1.84 4.60
CA ILE A 148 -5.45 -2.58 4.03
C ILE A 148 -6.39 -2.96 5.17
N SER A 149 -7.60 -2.40 5.18
CA SER A 149 -8.59 -2.68 6.21
C SER A 149 -9.32 -4.00 5.97
N VAL A 150 -9.47 -4.79 7.02
CA VAL A 150 -10.17 -6.08 7.02
C VAL A 150 -11.17 -6.06 8.16
N LYS A 151 -12.41 -6.45 7.89
CA LYS A 151 -13.41 -6.60 8.94
C LYS A 151 -13.31 -8.00 9.54
N GLU A 152 -13.49 -8.08 10.85
CA GLU A 152 -13.65 -9.35 11.55
C GLU A 152 -15.11 -9.81 11.47
N ASP A 153 -15.72 -9.83 10.28
CA ASP A 153 -17.12 -10.26 10.06
C ASP A 153 -17.21 -11.56 9.24
N GLY A 154 -16.09 -12.26 9.06
CA GLY A 154 -15.99 -13.43 8.20
C GLY A 154 -15.88 -13.12 6.70
N THR A 155 -15.83 -11.84 6.31
CA THR A 155 -15.57 -11.44 4.92
C THR A 155 -14.13 -11.80 4.53
N ALA A 156 -13.98 -12.48 3.39
CA ALA A 156 -12.67 -12.80 2.84
C ALA A 156 -11.93 -11.51 2.41
N LEU A 157 -10.73 -11.31 2.94
CA LEU A 157 -9.73 -10.40 2.40
C LEU A 157 -9.06 -11.05 1.19
N ASN A 158 -9.35 -10.55 0.00
CA ASN A 158 -8.60 -10.95 -1.18
C ASN A 158 -7.39 -10.02 -1.33
N LEU A 159 -6.19 -10.61 -1.24
CA LEU A 159 -4.92 -9.95 -1.52
C LEU A 159 -4.43 -10.42 -2.90
N ASN A 160 -4.61 -9.56 -3.90
CA ASN A 160 -4.03 -9.79 -5.21
C ASN A 160 -2.61 -9.27 -5.19
N ILE A 161 -1.63 -10.16 -5.11
CA ILE A 161 -0.21 -9.80 -5.11
C ILE A 161 0.35 -10.02 -6.52
N ALA A 162 0.98 -9.00 -7.07
CA ALA A 162 1.57 -9.04 -8.40
C ALA A 162 2.92 -8.30 -8.40
N LEU A 163 3.70 -8.52 -9.45
CA LEU A 163 4.91 -7.74 -9.72
C LEU A 163 4.60 -6.63 -10.73
N SER A 164 5.24 -5.47 -10.57
CA SER A 164 5.03 -4.31 -11.45
C SER A 164 5.52 -4.50 -12.89
N GLY A 165 6.37 -5.50 -13.12
CA GLY A 165 7.00 -5.78 -14.39
C GLY A 165 7.83 -7.06 -14.35
N PRO A 166 8.46 -7.41 -15.48
CA PRO A 166 9.33 -8.57 -15.57
C PRO A 166 10.58 -8.37 -14.71
N ILE A 167 11.16 -9.49 -14.28
CA ILE A 167 12.31 -9.53 -13.38
C ILE A 167 13.63 -9.48 -14.15
N ASP A 168 13.63 -10.07 -15.34
CA ASP A 168 14.76 -10.19 -16.24
C ASP A 168 14.26 -10.37 -17.68
N SER A 169 15.20 -10.50 -18.62
CA SER A 169 14.90 -10.70 -20.04
C SER A 169 14.35 -12.08 -20.39
N THR A 170 14.34 -13.04 -19.45
CA THR A 170 13.70 -14.36 -19.63
C THR A 170 12.30 -14.45 -19.01
N ASP A 171 11.90 -13.44 -18.23
CA ASP A 171 10.73 -13.49 -17.36
C ASP A 171 10.74 -14.73 -16.45
N SER A 172 11.81 -14.87 -15.68
CA SER A 172 11.98 -16.00 -14.77
C SER A 172 10.87 -16.08 -13.70
N VAL A 173 10.56 -17.31 -13.28
CA VAL A 173 9.55 -17.59 -12.25
C VAL A 173 10.02 -17.04 -10.91
N ALA A 174 9.21 -16.17 -10.29
CA ALA A 174 9.41 -15.70 -8.93
C ALA A 174 8.55 -16.46 -7.92
N HIS A 175 9.12 -16.64 -6.74
CA HIS A 175 8.41 -17.14 -5.58
C HIS A 175 8.07 -15.98 -4.65
N VAL A 176 6.80 -15.85 -4.32
CA VAL A 176 6.31 -14.79 -3.42
C VAL A 176 5.90 -15.43 -2.10
N GLY A 177 6.61 -15.08 -1.03
CA GLY A 177 6.30 -15.50 0.33
C GLY A 177 5.64 -14.37 1.11
N LEU A 178 4.64 -14.70 1.91
CA LEU A 178 4.08 -13.81 2.91
C LEU A 178 4.57 -14.22 4.29
N SER A 179 4.92 -13.24 5.12
CA SER A 179 5.32 -13.50 6.51
C SER A 179 4.87 -12.38 7.44
N THR A 180 4.65 -12.74 8.70
CA THR A 180 4.38 -11.81 9.80
C THR A 180 5.17 -12.24 11.02
N THR A 181 5.56 -11.29 11.86
CA THR A 181 6.22 -11.56 13.15
C THR A 181 5.22 -11.71 14.30
N ALA A 182 3.95 -11.39 14.06
CA ALA A 182 2.86 -11.54 15.02
C ALA A 182 1.92 -12.67 14.57
N THR A 183 1.50 -13.52 15.52
CA THR A 183 0.43 -14.48 15.31
C THR A 183 -0.86 -13.70 15.06
N ILE A 184 -1.44 -13.84 13.87
CA ILE A 184 -2.75 -13.27 13.58
C ILE A 184 -3.77 -14.39 13.76
N ASN A 185 -4.34 -14.46 14.97
CA ASN A 185 -5.31 -15.46 15.40
C ASN A 185 -6.65 -15.42 14.63
N HIS A 186 -6.85 -14.42 13.77
CA HIS A 186 -8.09 -14.25 12.99
C HIS A 186 -7.99 -14.73 11.54
N PHE A 187 -6.79 -15.05 11.02
CA PHE A 187 -6.67 -15.54 9.64
C PHE A 187 -6.77 -17.05 9.54
N ASN A 188 -7.63 -17.53 8.64
CA ASN A 188 -7.74 -18.95 8.30
C ASN A 188 -7.68 -19.17 6.77
N PRO A 189 -6.65 -19.87 6.25
CA PRO A 189 -5.42 -20.29 6.95
C PRO A 189 -4.51 -19.09 7.28
N GLY A 190 -3.60 -19.27 8.23
CA GLY A 190 -2.68 -18.20 8.68
C GLY A 190 -1.65 -17.82 7.61
N PRO A 191 -1.18 -16.55 7.59
CA PRO A 191 -0.26 -16.00 6.58
C PRO A 191 1.08 -16.75 6.46
N ASP A 192 1.51 -17.48 7.49
CA ASP A 192 2.80 -18.19 7.54
C ASP A 192 2.84 -19.49 6.72
N THR A 193 1.70 -19.89 6.12
CA THR A 193 1.57 -21.12 5.33
C THR A 193 1.64 -20.91 3.82
N TYR A 194 1.90 -19.68 3.37
CA TYR A 194 1.86 -19.32 1.96
C TYR A 194 3.27 -19.26 1.34
N ASP A 195 3.64 -20.36 0.67
CA ASP A 195 4.69 -20.38 -0.36
C ASP A 195 4.00 -20.51 -1.71
N MET A 196 4.06 -19.44 -2.53
CA MET A 196 3.40 -19.41 -3.83
C MET A 196 4.41 -19.35 -4.96
N ASN A 197 4.37 -20.36 -5.81
CA ASN A 197 5.14 -20.45 -7.05
C ASN A 197 4.41 -19.65 -8.14
N PHE A 198 4.80 -18.41 -8.42
CA PHE A 198 4.12 -17.57 -9.41
C PHE A 198 4.77 -17.63 -10.79
N ALA A 199 3.97 -17.96 -11.82
CA ALA A 199 4.27 -17.67 -13.23
C ALA A 199 3.54 -16.41 -13.76
N ASN A 200 2.88 -15.63 -12.89
CA ASN A 200 2.18 -14.35 -13.13
C ASN A 200 0.87 -14.39 -13.98
N PRO A 201 -0.26 -13.76 -13.57
CA PRO A 201 -0.68 -13.36 -12.21
C PRO A 201 -1.52 -14.45 -11.53
N ASP A 202 -1.41 -14.56 -10.21
CA ASP A 202 -2.21 -15.46 -9.35
C ASP A 202 -2.77 -14.67 -8.14
N SER A 203 -3.84 -15.15 -7.51
CA SER A 203 -4.53 -14.41 -6.43
C SER A 203 -4.52 -15.18 -5.12
N VAL A 204 -4.45 -14.46 -4.00
CA VAL A 204 -4.55 -15.04 -2.65
C VAL A 204 -5.80 -14.52 -1.99
N SER A 205 -6.59 -15.43 -1.44
CA SER A 205 -7.66 -15.11 -0.51
C SER A 205 -7.27 -15.53 0.90
N VAL A 206 -7.49 -14.63 1.86
CA VAL A 206 -7.36 -14.89 3.29
C VAL A 206 -8.64 -14.42 3.96
N THR A 207 -9.28 -15.23 4.80
CA THR A 207 -10.47 -14.77 5.53
C THR A 207 -10.08 -14.40 6.96
N ALA A 208 -10.44 -13.19 7.38
CA ALA A 208 -10.44 -12.84 8.79
C ALA A 208 -11.77 -13.30 9.40
N THR A 209 -11.71 -14.15 10.41
CA THR A 209 -12.89 -14.66 11.10
C THR A 209 -13.13 -13.83 12.35
N ASP A 210 -14.39 -13.47 12.57
CA ASP A 210 -14.85 -12.90 13.83
C ASP A 210 -14.52 -13.87 14.98
N ALA A 211 -13.79 -13.40 15.99
CA ALA A 211 -13.43 -14.21 17.14
C ALA A 211 -13.99 -13.61 18.41
N VAL A 212 -14.49 -14.47 19.29
CA VAL A 212 -15.01 -14.05 20.59
C VAL A 212 -13.92 -13.28 21.36
N PRO A 213 -14.17 -12.02 21.78
CA PRO A 213 -13.22 -11.24 22.54
C PRO A 213 -12.77 -11.95 23.83
N THR A 214 -11.46 -11.98 24.06
CA THR A 214 -10.86 -12.58 25.26
C THR A 214 -10.30 -11.53 26.22
N ALA A 215 -9.96 -10.35 25.71
CA ALA A 215 -9.47 -9.22 26.48
C ALA A 215 -10.06 -7.89 25.98
N VAL A 216 -9.97 -6.84 26.79
CA VAL A 216 -10.49 -5.49 26.44
C VAL A 216 -9.82 -4.94 25.18
N THR A 217 -8.58 -5.33 24.89
CA THR A 217 -7.86 -4.94 23.68
C THR A 217 -8.42 -5.53 22.40
N ASP A 218 -9.28 -6.53 22.48
CA ASP A 218 -9.84 -7.17 21.29
C ASP A 218 -10.84 -6.23 20.59
N TYR A 219 -11.72 -5.55 21.35
CA TYR A 219 -12.75 -4.59 20.87
C TYR A 219 -12.25 -3.31 20.18
N TYR A 220 -10.96 -3.23 19.83
CA TYR A 220 -10.36 -2.06 19.21
C TYR A 220 -9.64 -2.45 17.92
N ASP A 221 -9.67 -1.54 16.96
CA ASP A 221 -8.91 -1.69 15.72
C ASP A 221 -7.44 -2.03 16.00
N ARG A 222 -6.94 -3.08 15.36
CA ARG A 222 -5.55 -3.54 15.50
C ARG A 222 -4.81 -3.41 14.17
N THR A 223 -3.55 -3.04 14.27
CA THR A 223 -2.68 -2.84 13.10
C THR A 223 -1.53 -3.82 13.14
N PHE A 224 -1.32 -4.52 12.02
CA PHE A 224 -0.26 -5.52 11.86
C PHE A 224 0.60 -5.17 10.66
N THR A 225 1.91 -5.39 10.79
CA THR A 225 2.84 -5.27 9.66
C THR A 225 3.13 -6.67 9.12
N LEU A 226 2.84 -6.85 7.84
CA LEU A 226 3.20 -8.04 7.07
C LEU A 226 4.34 -7.70 6.12
N ASN A 227 5.12 -8.69 5.74
CA ASN A 227 6.16 -8.56 4.73
C ASN A 227 5.86 -9.48 3.56
N VAL A 228 5.89 -8.91 2.35
CA VAL A 228 5.99 -9.67 1.11
C VAL A 228 7.45 -9.85 0.79
N THR A 229 7.89 -11.09 0.57
CA THR A 229 9.24 -11.42 0.12
C THR A 229 9.18 -12.05 -1.26
N VAL A 230 10.14 -11.72 -2.13
CA VAL A 230 10.21 -12.25 -3.48
C VAL A 230 11.59 -12.85 -3.72
N ALA A 231 11.63 -14.15 -3.96
CA ALA A 231 12.83 -14.89 -4.32
C ALA A 231 12.81 -15.23 -5.83
N PRO A 232 13.98 -15.26 -6.49
CA PRO A 232 15.33 -15.08 -5.95
C PRO A 232 15.82 -13.62 -5.90
N ILE A 233 15.00 -12.63 -6.29
CA ILE A 233 15.44 -11.23 -6.42
C ILE A 233 15.74 -10.51 -5.10
N GLY A 234 15.38 -11.09 -3.96
CA GLY A 234 15.64 -10.49 -2.65
C GLY A 234 14.83 -9.22 -2.38
N LEU A 235 13.68 -9.05 -3.06
CA LEU A 235 12.77 -7.94 -2.81
C LEU A 235 11.95 -8.25 -1.55
N SER A 236 11.90 -7.30 -0.62
CA SER A 236 11.07 -7.41 0.59
C SER A 236 10.34 -6.09 0.80
N LEU A 237 9.01 -6.15 0.86
CA LEU A 237 8.15 -4.98 1.02
C LEU A 237 7.26 -5.15 2.25
N PRO A 238 7.39 -4.29 3.28
CA PRO A 238 6.41 -4.26 4.36
C PRO A 238 5.11 -3.62 3.86
N PHE A 239 3.99 -4.14 4.34
CA PHE A 239 2.70 -3.49 4.22
C PHE A 239 1.90 -3.66 5.49
N THR A 240 0.91 -2.80 5.66
CA THR A 240 0.14 -2.77 6.89
C THR A 240 -1.26 -3.32 6.64
N ILE A 241 -1.74 -4.16 7.56
CA ILE A 241 -3.13 -4.59 7.62
C ILE A 241 -3.76 -3.97 8.87
N LYS A 242 -4.98 -3.45 8.72
CA LYS A 242 -5.79 -2.97 9.84
C LYS A 242 -6.98 -3.91 10.02
N LEU A 243 -7.01 -4.65 11.11
CA LEU A 243 -8.22 -5.34 11.55
C LEU A 243 -9.16 -4.30 12.15
N VAL A 244 -10.34 -4.18 11.56
CA VAL A 244 -11.41 -3.30 12.01
C VAL A 244 -12.35 -4.17 12.82
N ASP A 245 -12.29 -3.98 14.13
CA ASP A 245 -13.15 -4.67 15.08
C ASP A 245 -14.44 -3.83 15.19
N ASN A 246 -15.59 -4.49 15.05
CA ASN A 246 -16.90 -3.86 15.17
C ASN A 246 -17.67 -4.37 16.39
N ASP A 247 -17.05 -5.13 17.26
CA ASP A 247 -17.63 -5.58 18.51
C ASP A 247 -17.61 -4.45 19.54
N LYS A 248 -18.63 -4.42 20.38
CA LYS A 248 -18.80 -3.37 21.38
C LYS A 248 -19.17 -3.95 22.72
N MET A 249 -18.77 -3.26 23.78
CA MET A 249 -19.10 -3.62 25.14
C MET A 249 -20.40 -2.95 25.60
N ILE A 250 -21.14 -3.67 26.43
CA ILE A 250 -22.22 -3.10 27.25
C ILE A 250 -21.94 -3.35 28.72
N ARG A 251 -22.48 -2.47 29.56
CA ARG A 251 -22.41 -2.64 31.02
C ARG A 251 -23.51 -1.83 31.70
N GLU A 252 -24.07 -2.34 32.79
CA GLU A 252 -24.87 -1.53 33.68
C GLU A 252 -24.01 -0.67 34.62
N VAL A 253 -24.50 0.52 34.94
CA VAL A 253 -23.93 1.36 35.99
C VAL A 253 -25.04 1.84 36.91
N VAL A 254 -24.77 1.82 38.22
CA VAL A 254 -25.72 2.32 39.22
C VAL A 254 -25.87 3.85 39.13
N ARG A 255 -27.07 4.34 39.38
CA ARG A 255 -27.49 5.73 39.39
C ARG A 255 -28.27 6.00 40.65
N ILE A 256 -27.70 6.86 41.50
CA ILE A 256 -28.27 7.19 42.81
C ILE A 256 -29.29 8.32 42.70
N SER A 257 -29.15 9.21 41.72
CA SER A 257 -30.19 10.17 41.34
C SER A 257 -31.44 9.40 40.90
N GLY A 258 -32.64 9.84 41.29
CA GLY A 258 -33.89 9.23 40.82
C GLY A 258 -34.09 9.37 39.30
N GLY A 259 -35.32 9.60 38.86
CA GLY A 259 -35.70 9.69 37.45
C GLY A 259 -35.04 10.82 36.66
N ASN A 260 -34.33 11.77 37.31
CA ASN A 260 -33.67 12.88 36.62
C ASN A 260 -32.26 12.57 36.08
N LEU A 261 -31.75 11.35 36.31
CA LEU A 261 -30.44 10.85 35.85
C LEU A 261 -29.27 11.84 36.05
N GLN A 262 -29.33 12.62 37.11
CA GLN A 262 -28.33 13.65 37.41
C GLN A 262 -26.99 13.03 37.81
N TYR A 263 -25.91 13.54 37.23
CA TYR A 263 -24.55 13.15 37.59
C TYR A 263 -23.63 14.35 37.70
N GLY A 264 -23.00 14.53 38.85
CA GLY A 264 -22.23 15.73 39.17
C GLY A 264 -23.14 16.95 39.41
N GLY A 265 -22.68 18.13 39.00
CA GLY A 265 -23.38 19.41 39.19
C GLY A 265 -24.63 19.56 38.32
N ALA A 266 -24.54 20.38 37.27
CA ALA A 266 -25.69 20.78 36.45
C ALA A 266 -26.11 19.77 35.35
N ALA A 267 -25.44 18.61 35.21
CA ALA A 267 -25.77 17.63 34.19
C ALA A 267 -26.90 16.69 34.67
N PHE A 268 -28.07 16.82 34.05
CA PHE A 268 -29.26 15.97 34.26
C PHE A 268 -29.82 15.49 32.92
N GLY A 269 -30.82 14.61 32.93
CA GLY A 269 -31.36 14.00 31.71
C GLY A 269 -30.33 13.11 31.00
N ILE A 270 -30.45 13.03 29.67
CA ILE A 270 -29.55 12.23 28.82
C ILE A 270 -28.07 12.63 29.03
N GLN A 271 -27.78 13.91 29.19
CA GLN A 271 -26.40 14.38 29.39
C GLN A 271 -25.82 13.91 30.73
N GLY A 272 -26.63 13.91 31.79
CA GLY A 272 -26.25 13.35 33.09
C GLY A 272 -26.02 11.84 33.00
N ALA A 273 -26.92 11.15 32.30
CA ALA A 273 -26.83 9.70 32.06
C ALA A 273 -25.53 9.32 31.33
N ASP A 274 -25.22 10.01 30.22
CA ASP A 274 -24.00 9.82 29.42
C ASP A 274 -22.73 10.17 30.21
N SER A 275 -22.73 11.30 30.94
CA SER A 275 -21.58 11.71 31.76
C SER A 275 -21.23 10.64 32.78
N SER A 276 -22.26 10.01 33.34
CA SER A 276 -22.07 8.96 34.32
C SER A 276 -21.68 7.62 33.69
N CYS A 277 -22.10 7.34 32.45
CA CYS A 277 -21.60 6.18 31.70
C CYS A 277 -20.10 6.34 31.43
N ASN A 278 -19.68 7.49 30.91
CA ASN A 278 -18.27 7.79 30.65
C ASN A 278 -17.42 7.78 31.92
N SER A 279 -17.98 8.15 33.07
CA SER A 279 -17.24 8.16 34.33
C SER A 279 -17.12 6.79 35.00
N SER A 280 -17.96 5.81 34.67
CA SER A 280 -18.10 4.61 35.50
C SER A 280 -18.19 3.30 34.73
N ALA A 281 -18.44 3.32 33.42
CA ALA A 281 -18.50 2.12 32.58
C ALA A 281 -17.11 1.52 32.29
N SER A 282 -16.04 2.29 32.49
CA SER A 282 -14.63 1.96 32.14
C SER A 282 -14.31 1.99 30.65
N PHE A 283 -15.25 2.45 29.82
CA PHE A 283 -15.07 2.70 28.39
C PHE A 283 -15.91 3.91 27.96
N PHE A 284 -15.50 4.57 26.88
CA PHE A 284 -16.26 5.67 26.29
C PHE A 284 -17.63 5.15 25.81
N SER A 285 -18.70 5.73 26.35
CA SER A 285 -20.04 5.15 26.24
C SER A 285 -21.16 6.17 26.33
N LYS A 286 -22.33 5.75 25.87
CA LYS A 286 -23.59 6.47 26.00
C LYS A 286 -24.62 5.63 26.75
N ALA A 287 -25.50 6.28 27.49
CA ALA A 287 -26.60 5.66 28.21
C ALA A 287 -27.72 5.23 27.26
N LEU A 288 -28.22 4.00 27.39
CA LEU A 288 -29.38 3.55 26.66
C LEU A 288 -30.66 3.82 27.44
N VAL A 289 -31.20 5.03 27.27
CA VAL A 289 -32.47 5.47 27.86
C VAL A 289 -33.29 6.27 26.85
N GLY A 290 -34.59 6.08 26.85
CA GLY A 290 -35.53 6.58 25.85
C GLY A 290 -35.86 8.05 26.05
N ALA A 291 -35.59 8.84 25.01
CA ALA A 291 -35.99 10.24 24.91
C ALA A 291 -36.28 10.59 23.43
N PRO A 292 -36.96 11.70 23.11
CA PRO A 292 -37.31 12.07 21.74
C PRO A 292 -36.14 12.07 20.74
N GLY A 293 -34.92 12.37 21.20
CA GLY A 293 -33.70 12.35 20.39
C GLY A 293 -32.95 11.02 20.38
N ARG A 294 -33.34 10.03 21.19
CA ARG A 294 -32.62 8.77 21.43
C ARG A 294 -33.54 7.57 21.24
N ILE A 295 -33.84 7.29 19.98
CA ILE A 295 -34.64 6.15 19.48
C ILE A 295 -33.93 5.56 18.25
N PRO A 296 -34.21 4.30 17.85
CA PRO A 296 -33.57 3.71 16.68
C PRO A 296 -33.65 4.61 15.43
N GLY A 297 -32.51 4.80 14.76
CA GLY A 297 -32.38 5.66 13.58
C GLY A 297 -32.14 7.14 13.87
N SER A 298 -32.20 7.59 15.12
CA SER A 298 -31.82 8.96 15.47
C SER A 298 -30.29 9.14 15.51
N PRO A 299 -29.76 10.37 15.31
CA PRO A 299 -28.30 10.62 15.35
C PRO A 299 -27.65 10.34 16.71
N ASP A 300 -28.44 10.34 17.79
CA ASP A 300 -27.96 10.12 19.15
C ASP A 300 -28.24 8.68 19.66
N TRP A 301 -28.65 7.79 18.77
CA TRP A 301 -28.88 6.38 19.09
C TRP A 301 -27.57 5.67 19.47
N PRO A 302 -27.47 5.02 20.66
CA PRO A 302 -26.20 4.45 21.13
C PRO A 302 -25.79 3.13 20.49
N ILE A 303 -26.73 2.38 19.90
CA ILE A 303 -26.48 1.04 19.37
C ILE A 303 -26.14 1.12 17.87
N ALA A 304 -24.92 0.73 17.53
CA ALA A 304 -24.43 0.63 16.16
C ALA A 304 -25.10 -0.52 15.40
N LYS A 305 -25.10 -0.45 14.08
CA LYS A 305 -25.73 -1.43 13.19
C LYS A 305 -24.84 -2.64 12.98
N ASN A 306 -25.41 -3.85 12.84
CA ASN A 306 -24.66 -5.10 12.53
C ASN A 306 -23.42 -5.29 13.43
N THR A 307 -23.60 -5.09 14.73
CA THR A 307 -22.52 -5.01 15.73
C THR A 307 -22.79 -6.06 16.78
N ASN A 308 -21.82 -6.91 17.10
CA ASN A 308 -21.95 -7.80 18.25
C ASN A 308 -21.71 -7.01 19.54
N TYR A 309 -22.51 -7.32 20.55
CA TYR A 309 -22.39 -6.70 21.86
C TYR A 309 -22.06 -7.75 22.90
N TYR A 310 -21.04 -7.47 23.71
CA TYR A 310 -20.58 -8.35 24.77
C TYR A 310 -20.68 -7.66 26.13
N TYR A 311 -20.96 -8.46 27.16
CA TYR A 311 -21.05 -7.94 28.51
C TYR A 311 -19.66 -7.70 29.12
N TYR A 312 -19.41 -6.46 29.54
CA TYR A 312 -18.13 -6.03 30.10
C TYR A 312 -17.69 -6.90 31.29
N GLY A 313 -16.45 -7.35 31.26
CA GLY A 313 -15.83 -8.15 32.32
C GLY A 313 -16.06 -9.66 32.22
N THR A 314 -17.10 -10.12 31.49
CA THR A 314 -17.34 -11.56 31.25
C THR A 314 -17.12 -11.98 29.81
N ASN A 315 -17.16 -11.03 28.85
CA ASN A 315 -17.11 -11.28 27.41
C ASN A 315 -18.18 -12.29 26.93
N VAL A 316 -19.30 -12.39 27.64
CA VAL A 316 -20.46 -13.17 27.19
C VAL A 316 -21.19 -12.38 26.10
N LEU A 317 -21.47 -13.02 24.96
CA LEU A 317 -22.25 -12.43 23.89
C LEU A 317 -23.67 -12.13 24.38
N VAL A 318 -24.07 -10.87 24.23
CA VAL A 318 -25.41 -10.37 24.53
C VAL A 318 -26.29 -10.49 23.31
N GLY A 319 -25.76 -10.15 22.14
CA GLY A 319 -26.43 -10.33 20.85
C GLY A 319 -25.85 -9.45 19.77
N THR A 320 -26.33 -9.66 18.54
CA THR A 320 -25.92 -8.91 17.35
C THR A 320 -27.03 -7.96 16.95
N SER A 321 -26.72 -6.68 16.81
CA SER A 321 -27.70 -5.68 16.39
C SER A 321 -28.02 -5.82 14.90
N ASP A 322 -29.24 -5.45 14.51
CA ASP A 322 -29.65 -5.47 13.11
C ASP A 322 -29.14 -4.25 12.30
N ASN A 323 -29.58 -4.16 11.03
CA ASN A 323 -29.29 -3.03 10.14
C ASN A 323 -29.87 -1.67 10.60
N ASN A 324 -30.70 -1.66 11.65
CA ASN A 324 -31.25 -0.46 12.28
C ASN A 324 -30.57 -0.14 13.61
N GLY A 325 -29.62 -0.98 14.06
CA GLY A 325 -28.96 -0.84 15.34
C GLY A 325 -29.87 -1.27 16.49
N VAL A 326 -30.67 -2.31 16.29
CA VAL A 326 -31.62 -2.81 17.29
C VAL A 326 -31.22 -4.21 17.75
N LEU A 327 -31.30 -4.44 19.06
CA LEU A 327 -31.13 -5.74 19.71
C LEU A 327 -32.47 -6.23 20.26
N SER A 328 -32.59 -7.53 20.52
CA SER A 328 -33.72 -8.07 21.29
C SER A 328 -33.78 -7.38 22.65
N PHE A 329 -34.90 -6.72 22.95
CA PHE A 329 -35.09 -5.91 24.16
C PHE A 329 -34.92 -6.75 25.44
N SER A 330 -35.60 -7.90 25.51
CA SER A 330 -35.52 -8.80 26.66
C SER A 330 -34.14 -9.42 26.83
N THR A 331 -33.47 -9.73 25.71
CA THR A 331 -32.09 -10.25 25.75
C THR A 331 -31.14 -9.18 26.30
N LEU A 332 -31.24 -7.94 25.83
CA LEU A 332 -30.36 -6.87 26.27
C LEU A 332 -30.54 -6.56 27.77
N TYR A 333 -31.75 -6.26 28.23
CA TYR A 333 -31.99 -5.93 29.64
C TYR A 333 -31.88 -7.15 30.57
N GLY A 334 -32.01 -8.36 30.03
CA GLY A 334 -31.80 -9.61 30.76
C GLY A 334 -30.35 -10.12 30.74
N SER A 335 -29.46 -9.51 29.97
CA SER A 335 -28.06 -9.96 29.83
C SER A 335 -27.14 -9.49 30.97
N THR A 336 -27.64 -8.63 31.84
CA THR A 336 -26.88 -8.09 32.96
C THR A 336 -27.01 -8.97 34.20
N GLY A 337 -26.12 -8.78 35.18
CA GLY A 337 -26.27 -9.39 36.52
C GLY A 337 -27.39 -8.78 37.37
N VAL A 338 -28.11 -7.77 36.88
CA VAL A 338 -29.19 -7.08 37.59
C VAL A 338 -30.55 -7.36 36.96
N SER A 339 -31.62 -7.27 37.75
CA SER A 339 -32.97 -7.50 37.23
C SER A 339 -33.37 -6.41 36.23
N ALA A 340 -34.06 -6.77 35.16
CA ALA A 340 -34.54 -5.83 34.15
C ALA A 340 -35.43 -4.72 34.75
N VAL A 341 -36.20 -5.03 35.80
CA VAL A 341 -37.03 -4.05 36.54
C VAL A 341 -36.20 -2.99 37.29
N ASP A 342 -34.91 -3.27 37.55
CA ASP A 342 -33.98 -2.37 38.23
C ASP A 342 -33.27 -1.39 37.30
N LEU A 343 -33.40 -1.59 35.99
CA LEU A 343 -32.82 -0.74 34.94
C LEU A 343 -33.85 0.28 34.46
N TRP A 344 -33.45 1.55 34.34
CA TRP A 344 -34.24 2.53 33.59
C TRP A 344 -34.15 2.25 32.10
N SER A 345 -35.27 2.31 31.39
CA SER A 345 -35.32 2.17 29.93
C SER A 345 -36.03 3.34 29.26
N GLY A 346 -37.28 3.67 29.63
CA GLY A 346 -38.14 4.61 28.90
C GLY A 346 -38.56 4.14 27.51
N PHE A 347 -38.39 2.85 27.20
CA PHE A 347 -38.72 2.25 25.90
C PHE A 347 -39.79 1.19 26.07
N ASN A 348 -40.73 1.12 25.14
CA ASN A 348 -41.52 -0.08 24.93
C ASN A 348 -40.62 -1.21 24.41
N SER A 349 -41.08 -2.46 24.51
CA SER A 349 -40.30 -3.63 24.06
C SER A 349 -40.00 -3.66 22.56
N ASP A 350 -40.67 -2.83 21.77
CA ASP A 350 -40.43 -2.62 20.33
C ASP A 350 -39.46 -1.44 20.05
N TRP A 351 -38.79 -0.92 21.08
CA TRP A 351 -37.90 0.24 21.06
C TRP A 351 -38.55 1.58 20.73
N SER A 352 -39.88 1.65 20.64
CA SER A 352 -40.58 2.93 20.59
C SER A 352 -40.48 3.66 21.93
N LEU A 353 -40.44 4.99 21.86
CA LEU A 353 -40.39 5.84 23.05
C LEU A 353 -41.68 5.68 23.86
N ASN A 354 -41.56 5.44 25.17
CA ASN A 354 -42.70 5.45 26.09
C ASN A 354 -42.85 6.82 26.76
N ALA A 355 -44.09 7.25 27.01
CA ALA A 355 -44.37 8.51 27.73
C ALA A 355 -43.90 8.48 29.19
N SER A 356 -43.74 7.29 29.77
CA SER A 356 -43.15 7.08 31.10
C SER A 356 -41.64 7.10 30.97
N ASN A 357 -41.06 8.30 30.85
CA ASN A 357 -39.61 8.51 30.78
C ASN A 357 -39.16 9.63 31.73
N CYS A 358 -39.90 9.85 32.83
CA CYS A 358 -39.58 10.89 33.81
C CYS A 358 -39.39 12.30 33.22
N ASN A 359 -40.24 12.66 32.25
CA ASN A 359 -40.17 13.92 31.51
C ASN A 359 -38.79 14.08 30.86
N ASP A 360 -38.44 13.16 29.95
CA ASP A 360 -37.13 13.08 29.30
C ASP A 360 -35.97 13.00 30.28
N TRP A 361 -36.21 12.27 31.38
CA TRP A 361 -35.29 12.05 32.48
C TRP A 361 -34.86 13.35 33.15
N THR A 362 -35.71 14.37 33.19
CA THR A 362 -35.42 15.65 33.86
C THR A 362 -36.15 15.79 35.20
N ASN A 363 -37.09 14.90 35.52
CA ASN A 363 -37.92 14.97 36.72
C ASN A 363 -37.60 13.81 37.68
N ASN A 364 -37.39 14.12 38.95
CA ASN A 364 -37.23 13.16 40.05
C ASN A 364 -38.23 13.36 41.21
N MET A 365 -39.25 14.19 41.02
CA MET A 365 -40.25 14.55 42.03
C MET A 365 -41.60 13.86 41.81
N SER A 366 -41.97 13.59 40.56
CA SER A 366 -43.27 13.02 40.21
C SER A 366 -43.22 12.29 38.87
N GLY A 367 -44.28 11.51 38.59
CA GLY A 367 -44.41 10.74 37.36
C GLY A 367 -43.73 9.38 37.44
N PHE A 368 -43.64 8.72 36.28
CA PHE A 368 -43.09 7.38 36.15
C PHE A 368 -42.04 7.31 35.03
N GLY A 369 -41.06 6.44 35.23
CA GLY A 369 -40.16 5.95 34.20
C GLY A 369 -40.43 4.47 33.96
N LEU A 370 -40.39 4.04 32.71
CA LEU A 370 -40.53 2.64 32.34
C LEU A 370 -39.20 1.92 32.60
N ALA A 371 -39.28 0.75 33.23
CA ALA A 371 -38.11 -0.08 33.50
C ALA A 371 -37.69 -0.93 32.29
N GLY A 372 -36.53 -1.56 32.39
CA GLY A 372 -35.94 -2.45 31.39
C GLY A 372 -36.70 -3.75 31.14
N ASP A 373 -37.73 -4.06 31.92
CA ASP A 373 -38.68 -5.14 31.62
C ASP A 373 -39.76 -4.72 30.59
N GLY A 374 -39.81 -3.43 30.23
CA GLY A 374 -40.72 -2.87 29.24
C GLY A 374 -42.17 -2.74 29.71
N VAL A 375 -42.45 -3.01 30.99
CA VAL A 375 -43.83 -3.02 31.53
C VAL A 375 -43.97 -2.31 32.88
N SER A 376 -42.94 -2.31 33.71
CA SER A 376 -43.02 -1.76 35.07
C SER A 376 -42.82 -0.25 35.07
N ASN A 377 -43.85 0.47 35.51
CA ASN A 377 -43.77 1.91 35.76
C ASN A 377 -43.23 2.18 37.16
N ILE A 378 -42.03 2.73 37.21
CA ILE A 378 -41.33 3.02 38.45
C ILE A 378 -41.46 4.51 38.76
N PRO A 379 -41.82 4.91 39.99
CA PRO A 379 -41.87 6.32 40.37
C PRO A 379 -40.54 7.02 40.12
N CYS A 380 -40.55 8.20 39.51
CA CYS A 380 -39.33 8.98 39.27
C CYS A 380 -38.64 9.43 40.58
N THR A 381 -39.32 9.36 41.72
CA THR A 381 -38.75 9.58 43.05
C THR A 381 -37.90 8.41 43.54
N THR A 382 -37.97 7.25 42.88
CA THR A 382 -37.18 6.06 43.21
C THR A 382 -35.71 6.33 42.91
N GLY A 383 -34.92 6.54 43.97
CA GLY A 383 -33.46 6.61 43.89
C GLY A 383 -32.83 5.23 43.72
N THR A 384 -31.54 5.20 43.40
CA THR A 384 -30.72 3.99 43.20
C THR A 384 -31.31 2.97 42.22
N ARG A 385 -31.10 3.21 40.94
CA ARG A 385 -31.43 2.30 39.83
C ARG A 385 -30.22 2.09 38.94
N TYR A 386 -30.33 1.25 37.92
CA TYR A 386 -29.25 1.05 36.95
C TYR A 386 -29.61 1.68 35.61
N ILE A 387 -28.60 2.01 34.82
CA ILE A 387 -28.76 2.28 33.39
C ILE A 387 -27.76 1.44 32.60
N LEU A 388 -28.12 1.07 31.38
CA LEU A 388 -27.18 0.43 30.45
C LEU A 388 -26.31 1.49 29.78
N CYS A 389 -25.01 1.22 29.73
CA CYS A 389 -24.01 2.02 29.01
C CYS A 389 -23.50 1.21 27.82
N ILE A 390 -23.60 1.79 26.63
CA ILE A 390 -23.22 1.18 25.35
C ILE A 390 -21.93 1.84 24.86
N GLN A 391 -20.89 1.04 24.62
CA GLN A 391 -19.65 1.54 24.06
C GLN A 391 -19.90 2.25 22.74
N GLN A 392 -19.19 3.35 22.49
CA GLN A 392 -19.28 4.11 21.24
C GLN A 392 -18.14 3.78 20.29
#